data_AF-A6GUT6-F1
#
_entry.id   AF-A6GUT6-F1
#
_cell.length_a   1.000
_cell.length_b   1.000
_cell.length_c   1.000
_cell.angle_alpha   90.00
_cell.angle_beta   90.00
_cell.angle_gamma   90.00
#
_symmetry.space_group_name_H-M   'P 1'
#
loop_
_entity.id
_entity.type
_entity.pdbx_description
1 polymer ?
#
loop_
_entity_poly.entity_id
_entity_poly.type
_entity_poly.pdbx_seq_one_letter_code
_entity_poly.pdbx_strand_id
1 'polypeptide(L)'
;MKSWPCLEITQKSHFIRTKDFTNSADNTYTEKPFIDRELQPMLVAIGFVIVIFSVLGGFAFMGGHLVTLWQPVEVLIIGGGALGAFIVSNTPSILKATGKALGGAFKPSAITKAFYMSLMALMYEILTKVRKEGLMSIEGDVEEPEQSPLFQKYPEVLADHHIVEFLTDYLRLMVSGNLNPMEIENLMDGELETHHQEAHTPQSAVQQMADGLPAFGIVAAVMGVVHVMGSVGQVSNAELGVMIAAALVGTFLGILLAYGFVGPLASIINHKIAESSKPFECVKTTLLASLNGYSPALAVEFGRKVLYSTERPTFIELEEHVKSTKGK
;
A
#
# COMPACT_ATOMS: atom_id res chain seq x y z
N MET A 1 -41.21 1.59 50.03
CA MET A 1 -41.89 1.41 48.73
C MET A 1 -41.24 0.25 48.00
N LYS A 2 -42.05 -0.78 47.70
CA LYS A 2 -41.83 -1.91 46.76
C LYS A 2 -40.61 -2.83 46.97
N SER A 3 -40.89 -3.90 47.70
CA SER A 3 -40.27 -5.24 47.64
C SER A 3 -40.57 -5.94 46.31
N TRP A 4 -39.59 -6.54 45.63
CA TRP A 4 -39.79 -7.73 44.78
C TRP A 4 -38.53 -8.64 44.80
N PRO A 5 -38.67 -9.99 44.81
CA PRO A 5 -37.63 -10.95 45.20
C PRO A 5 -37.08 -11.79 44.03
N CYS A 6 -36.01 -12.56 44.31
CA CYS A 6 -35.50 -13.66 43.49
C CYS A 6 -36.60 -14.59 42.97
N LEU A 7 -36.50 -14.99 41.70
CA LEU A 7 -37.13 -16.21 41.18
C LEU A 7 -36.16 -16.94 40.25
N GLU A 8 -35.74 -18.12 40.66
CA GLU A 8 -35.23 -19.18 39.78
C GLU A 8 -36.34 -19.58 38.79
N ILE A 9 -36.00 -19.70 37.50
CA ILE A 9 -36.82 -20.46 36.56
C ILE A 9 -35.93 -21.45 35.81
N THR A 10 -36.41 -22.67 35.89
CA THR A 10 -35.88 -23.96 35.49
C THR A 10 -35.86 -24.18 33.97
N GLN A 11 -34.88 -24.98 33.58
CA GLN A 11 -34.70 -25.65 32.30
C GLN A 11 -35.97 -26.42 31.87
N LYS A 12 -36.48 -26.16 30.66
CA LYS A 12 -37.34 -27.11 29.94
C LYS A 12 -37.11 -27.05 28.44
N SER A 13 -36.77 -28.23 27.94
CA SER A 13 -36.57 -28.69 26.57
C SER A 13 -37.67 -28.27 25.58
N HIS A 14 -37.26 -27.71 24.44
CA HIS A 14 -38.00 -27.88 23.19
C HIS A 14 -37.09 -28.42 22.09
N PHE A 15 -37.32 -29.71 21.86
CA PHE A 15 -36.94 -30.53 20.73
C PHE A 15 -37.58 -29.95 19.45
N ILE A 16 -36.78 -29.40 18.53
CA ILE A 16 -37.24 -29.13 17.16
C ILE A 16 -36.34 -29.91 16.21
N ARG A 17 -36.94 -31.02 15.74
CA ARG A 17 -36.66 -31.83 14.55
C ARG A 17 -35.52 -31.36 13.64
N THR A 18 -34.55 -32.27 13.53
CA THR A 18 -33.81 -32.60 12.30
C THR A 18 -34.72 -32.49 11.07
N LYS A 19 -34.40 -31.56 10.17
CA LYS A 19 -34.74 -31.68 8.76
C LYS A 19 -33.44 -31.93 8.01
N ASP A 20 -33.39 -33.11 7.42
CA ASP A 20 -32.45 -33.50 6.39
C ASP A 20 -32.35 -32.41 5.32
N PHE A 21 -31.19 -31.78 5.22
CA PHE A 21 -30.76 -31.13 3.99
C PHE A 21 -29.76 -32.09 3.33
N THR A 22 -30.33 -33.10 2.69
CA THR A 22 -29.67 -33.83 1.61
C THR A 22 -29.37 -32.84 0.49
N ASN A 23 -28.08 -32.68 0.21
CA ASN A 23 -27.48 -32.58 -1.11
C ASN A 23 -28.30 -31.80 -2.17
N SER A 24 -28.03 -30.50 -2.28
CA SER A 24 -28.18 -29.76 -3.54
C SER A 24 -26.85 -29.10 -3.81
N ALA A 25 -26.02 -29.80 -4.56
CA ALA A 25 -24.85 -29.26 -5.22
C ALA A 25 -25.29 -28.13 -6.16
N ASP A 26 -25.10 -26.89 -5.72
CA ASP A 26 -24.91 -25.77 -6.63
C ASP A 26 -24.12 -24.67 -5.91
N ASN A 27 -22.86 -24.99 -5.59
CA ASN A 27 -21.91 -24.03 -5.05
C ASN A 27 -21.15 -23.38 -6.22
N THR A 28 -21.87 -22.77 -7.14
CA THR A 28 -21.31 -21.88 -8.16
C THR A 28 -21.19 -20.48 -7.57
N TYR A 29 -20.39 -20.33 -6.52
CA TYR A 29 -19.71 -19.06 -6.25
C TYR A 29 -18.63 -18.92 -7.32
N THR A 30 -19.05 -18.55 -8.53
CA THR A 30 -18.14 -17.88 -9.45
C THR A 30 -17.75 -16.56 -8.80
N GLU A 31 -16.71 -16.58 -7.96
CA GLU A 31 -16.07 -15.38 -7.46
C GLU A 31 -15.73 -14.52 -8.68
N LYS A 32 -16.36 -13.36 -8.80
CA LYS A 32 -15.88 -12.35 -9.75
C LYS A 32 -14.43 -12.06 -9.36
N PRO A 33 -13.46 -12.11 -10.29
CA PRO A 33 -12.11 -11.69 -10.01
C PRO A 33 -12.18 -10.29 -9.39
N PHE A 34 -11.52 -10.07 -8.26
CA PHE A 34 -11.59 -8.84 -7.48
C PHE A 34 -11.21 -7.63 -8.35
N ILE A 35 -12.23 -6.91 -8.84
CA ILE A 35 -12.14 -5.90 -9.90
C ILE A 35 -11.46 -4.60 -9.40
N ASP A 36 -11.38 -4.37 -8.09
CA ASP A 36 -11.06 -3.06 -7.51
C ASP A 36 -9.61 -2.57 -7.75
N ARG A 37 -8.66 -3.48 -8.02
CA ARG A 37 -7.22 -3.14 -8.13
C ARG A 37 -6.72 -2.88 -9.55
N GLU A 38 -7.28 -3.58 -10.54
CA GLU A 38 -7.11 -3.23 -11.96
C GLU A 38 -7.67 -1.82 -12.25
N LEU A 39 -8.66 -1.38 -11.45
CA LEU A 39 -9.19 -0.03 -11.51
C LEU A 39 -8.30 1.04 -10.89
N GLN A 40 -7.31 0.72 -10.06
CA GLN A 40 -6.50 1.74 -9.40
C GLN A 40 -5.86 2.75 -10.39
N PRO A 41 -5.14 2.33 -11.45
CA PRO A 41 -4.65 3.26 -12.47
C PRO A 41 -5.78 4.06 -13.16
N MET A 42 -6.91 3.41 -13.40
CA MET A 42 -8.09 4.04 -14.00
C MET A 42 -8.70 5.11 -13.06
N LEU A 43 -8.73 4.86 -11.75
CA LEU A 43 -9.22 5.79 -10.74
C LEU A 43 -8.31 7.00 -10.58
N VAL A 44 -6.99 6.81 -10.65
CA VAL A 44 -6.03 7.94 -10.66
C VAL A 44 -6.26 8.82 -11.89
N ALA A 45 -6.39 8.21 -13.07
CA ALA A 45 -6.66 8.93 -14.31
C ALA A 45 -8.00 9.67 -14.25
N ILE A 46 -9.08 9.00 -13.83
CA ILE A 46 -10.41 9.59 -13.67
C ILE A 46 -10.37 10.74 -12.66
N GLY A 47 -9.68 10.56 -11.53
CA GLY A 47 -9.53 11.59 -10.51
C GLY A 47 -8.87 12.85 -11.05
N PHE A 48 -7.74 12.73 -11.75
CA PHE A 48 -7.07 13.87 -12.39
C PHE A 48 -7.92 14.53 -13.46
N VAL A 49 -8.65 13.74 -14.26
CA VAL A 49 -9.60 14.26 -15.24
C VAL A 49 -10.69 15.08 -14.55
N ILE A 50 -11.28 14.58 -13.47
CA ILE A 50 -12.30 15.30 -12.69
C ILE A 50 -11.73 16.60 -12.12
N VAL A 51 -10.52 16.59 -11.55
CA VAL A 51 -9.85 17.80 -11.04
C VAL A 51 -9.67 18.83 -12.15
N ILE A 52 -9.10 18.43 -13.29
CA ILE A 52 -8.86 19.31 -14.43
C ILE A 52 -10.18 19.88 -14.97
N PHE A 53 -11.19 19.04 -15.22
CA PHE A 53 -12.47 19.49 -15.75
C PHE A 53 -13.24 20.38 -14.77
N SER A 54 -13.21 20.09 -13.48
CA SER A 54 -13.93 20.90 -12.48
C SER A 54 -13.30 22.28 -12.36
N VAL A 55 -11.97 22.35 -12.30
CA VAL A 55 -11.24 23.62 -12.13
C VAL A 55 -11.23 24.43 -13.43
N LEU A 56 -10.75 23.85 -14.53
CA LEU A 56 -10.65 24.56 -15.81
C LEU A 56 -12.01 24.75 -16.47
N GLY A 57 -12.89 23.75 -16.41
CA GLY A 57 -14.25 23.88 -16.92
C GLY A 57 -15.05 24.91 -16.14
N GLY A 58 -14.95 24.93 -14.81
CA GLY A 58 -15.56 25.97 -13.97
C GLY A 58 -15.11 27.38 -14.35
N PHE A 59 -13.80 27.58 -14.58
CA PHE A 59 -13.27 28.87 -15.05
C PHE A 59 -13.80 29.26 -16.44
N ALA A 60 -13.86 28.31 -17.38
CA ALA A 60 -14.41 28.55 -18.71
C ALA A 60 -15.92 28.89 -18.68
N PHE A 61 -16.71 28.22 -17.83
CA PHE A 61 -18.15 28.50 -17.67
C PHE A 61 -18.42 29.90 -17.11
N MET A 62 -17.51 30.46 -16.30
CA MET A 62 -17.58 31.85 -15.84
C MET A 62 -17.19 32.86 -16.93
N GLY A 63 -16.83 32.41 -18.14
CA GLY A 63 -16.36 33.25 -19.23
C GLY A 63 -14.84 33.50 -19.23
N GLY A 64 -14.08 32.75 -18.43
CA GLY A 64 -12.62 32.84 -18.38
C GLY A 64 -11.95 32.28 -19.64
N HIS A 65 -10.90 32.94 -20.12
CA HIS A 65 -10.10 32.47 -21.25
C HIS A 65 -8.97 31.55 -20.78
N LEU A 66 -9.04 30.24 -21.01
CA LEU A 66 -8.05 29.26 -20.52
C LEU A 66 -6.60 29.59 -20.89
N VAL A 67 -6.37 30.25 -22.02
CA VAL A 67 -5.04 30.67 -22.46
C VAL A 67 -4.37 31.61 -21.44
N THR A 68 -5.13 32.36 -20.65
CA THR A 68 -4.57 33.27 -19.63
C THR A 68 -3.94 32.53 -18.46
N LEU A 69 -4.37 31.29 -18.17
CA LEU A 69 -3.81 30.45 -17.11
C LEU A 69 -2.50 29.77 -17.52
N TRP A 70 -2.15 29.78 -18.81
CA TRP A 70 -0.92 29.19 -19.29
C TRP A 70 0.22 30.22 -19.21
N GLN A 71 0.91 30.23 -18.06
CA GLN A 71 2.06 31.10 -17.79
C GLN A 71 3.34 30.27 -17.63
N PRO A 72 4.14 30.06 -18.70
CA PRO A 72 5.33 29.21 -18.66
C PRO A 72 6.39 29.66 -17.63
N VAL A 73 6.52 30.96 -17.41
CA VAL A 73 7.47 31.52 -16.45
C VAL A 73 7.10 31.11 -15.01
N GLU A 74 5.82 31.09 -14.69
CA GLU A 74 5.36 30.67 -13.37
C GLU A 74 5.52 29.17 -13.16
N VAL A 75 5.24 28.35 -14.19
CA VAL A 75 5.52 26.91 -14.17
C VAL A 75 7.00 26.66 -13.90
N LEU A 76 7.89 27.44 -14.51
CA LEU A 76 9.34 27.34 -14.28
C LEU A 76 9.73 27.72 -12.84
N ILE A 77 9.19 28.82 -12.29
CA ILE A 77 9.48 29.25 -10.91
C ILE A 77 8.99 28.20 -9.91
N ILE A 78 7.76 27.73 -10.08
CA ILE A 78 7.10 26.79 -9.16
C ILE A 78 7.72 25.40 -9.28
N GLY A 79 7.76 24.85 -10.50
CA GLY A 79 8.30 23.51 -10.76
C GLY A 79 9.81 23.45 -10.58
N GLY A 80 10.54 24.46 -11.05
CA GLY A 80 11.99 24.56 -10.88
C GLY A 80 12.38 24.78 -9.41
N GLY A 81 11.65 25.61 -8.69
CA GLY A 81 11.84 25.81 -7.25
C GLY A 81 11.56 24.53 -6.45
N ALA A 82 10.43 23.87 -6.72
CA ALA A 82 10.07 22.61 -6.07
C ALA A 82 11.08 21.49 -6.38
N LEU A 83 11.51 21.36 -7.65
CA LEU A 83 12.51 20.36 -8.03
C LEU A 83 13.88 20.65 -7.41
N GLY A 84 14.30 21.92 -7.37
CA GLY A 84 15.54 22.34 -6.73
C GLY A 84 15.52 22.04 -5.23
N ALA A 85 14.44 22.39 -4.54
CA ALA A 85 14.25 22.08 -3.13
C ALA A 85 14.24 20.56 -2.88
N PHE A 86 13.55 19.79 -3.73
CA PHE A 86 13.51 18.33 -3.66
C PHE A 86 14.90 17.70 -3.81
N ILE A 87 15.75 18.23 -4.70
CA ILE A 87 17.13 17.73 -4.86
C ILE A 87 17.98 18.08 -3.64
N VAL A 88 17.82 19.28 -3.07
CA VAL A 88 18.60 19.71 -1.90
C VAL A 88 18.23 18.93 -0.64
N SER A 89 16.96 18.55 -0.47
CA SER A 89 16.48 17.87 0.73
C SER A 89 16.66 16.35 0.73
N ASN A 90 17.06 15.74 -0.39
CA ASN A 90 17.09 14.28 -0.54
C ASN A 90 18.45 13.75 -1.02
N THR A 91 18.83 12.58 -0.50
CA THR A 91 20.02 11.88 -0.95
C THR A 91 19.79 11.19 -2.32
N PRO A 92 20.85 10.88 -3.09
CA PRO A 92 20.71 10.22 -4.38
C PRO A 92 19.97 8.87 -4.35
N SER A 93 20.01 8.14 -3.23
CA SER A 93 19.22 6.91 -3.05
C SER A 93 17.72 7.21 -2.98
N ILE A 94 17.33 8.22 -2.20
CA ILE A 94 15.93 8.66 -2.06
C ILE A 94 15.40 9.19 -3.39
N LEU A 95 16.19 9.95 -4.15
CA LEU A 95 15.78 10.44 -5.47
C LEU A 95 15.42 9.28 -6.43
N LYS A 96 16.27 8.24 -6.49
CA LYS A 96 16.02 7.05 -7.31
C LYS A 96 14.80 6.25 -6.82
N ALA A 97 14.68 6.07 -5.50
CA ALA A 97 13.57 5.36 -4.90
C ALA A 97 12.24 6.09 -5.14
N THR A 98 12.24 7.42 -5.06
CA THR A 98 11.07 8.27 -5.35
C THR A 98 10.65 8.15 -6.81
N GLY A 99 11.60 8.15 -7.75
CA GLY A 99 11.29 7.92 -9.17
C GLY A 99 10.64 6.55 -9.41
N LYS A 100 11.14 5.49 -8.77
CA LYS A 100 10.53 4.15 -8.81
C LYS A 100 9.13 4.14 -8.18
N ALA A 101 8.96 4.78 -7.02
CA ALA A 101 7.69 4.85 -6.31
C ALA A 101 6.61 5.61 -7.12
N LEU A 102 6.97 6.71 -7.77
CA LEU A 102 6.08 7.45 -8.67
C LEU A 102 5.66 6.60 -9.87
N GLY A 103 6.58 5.88 -10.50
CA GLY A 103 6.25 4.94 -11.58
C GLY A 103 5.40 3.76 -11.10
N GLY A 104 5.62 3.32 -9.87
CA GLY A 104 4.82 2.29 -9.21
C GLY A 104 3.42 2.76 -8.82
N ALA A 105 3.20 4.05 -8.56
CA ALA A 105 1.90 4.60 -8.16
C ALA A 105 0.81 4.36 -9.22
N PHE A 106 1.18 4.34 -10.50
CA PHE A 106 0.28 4.09 -11.64
C PHE A 106 0.16 2.61 -12.03
N LYS A 107 0.84 1.70 -11.33
CA LYS A 107 0.71 0.25 -11.59
C LYS A 107 -0.33 -0.35 -10.64
N PRO A 108 -0.99 -1.48 -10.97
CA PRO A 108 -1.74 -2.24 -9.98
C PRO A 108 -0.81 -2.77 -8.87
N SER A 109 -1.37 -3.09 -7.71
CA SER A 109 -0.60 -3.75 -6.65
C SER A 109 -0.25 -5.19 -7.04
N ALA A 110 0.97 -5.63 -6.70
CA ALA A 110 1.40 -7.01 -6.87
C ALA A 110 0.84 -7.95 -5.79
N ILE A 111 0.48 -7.42 -4.62
CA ILE A 111 0.12 -8.21 -3.43
C ILE A 111 -1.37 -8.48 -3.43
N THR A 112 -1.80 -9.52 -4.12
CA THR A 112 -3.23 -9.89 -4.23
C THR A 112 -3.65 -10.92 -3.19
N LYS A 113 -4.97 -11.15 -3.04
CA LYS A 113 -5.53 -12.32 -2.34
C LYS A 113 -4.85 -13.63 -2.78
N ALA A 114 -4.60 -13.79 -4.09
CA ALA A 114 -3.90 -14.96 -4.63
C ALA A 114 -2.45 -15.06 -4.14
N PHE A 115 -1.72 -13.93 -4.10
CA PHE A 115 -0.38 -13.89 -3.52
C PHE A 115 -0.39 -14.32 -2.04
N TYR A 116 -1.34 -13.82 -1.23
CA TYR A 116 -1.45 -14.24 0.17
C TYR A 116 -1.76 -15.73 0.33
N MET A 117 -2.61 -16.27 -0.54
CA MET A 117 -2.92 -17.71 -0.58
C MET A 117 -1.68 -18.55 -0.85
N SER A 118 -0.90 -18.15 -1.86
CA SER A 118 0.38 -18.79 -2.20
C SER A 118 1.41 -18.69 -1.08
N LEU A 119 1.58 -17.50 -0.48
CA LEU A 119 2.49 -17.29 0.64
C LEU A 119 2.12 -18.17 1.83
N MET A 120 0.85 -18.20 2.21
CA MET A 120 0.35 -19.03 3.31
C MET A 120 0.48 -20.54 3.02
N ALA A 121 0.26 -20.96 1.78
CA ALA A 121 0.40 -22.36 1.37
C ALA A 121 1.88 -22.80 1.35
N LEU A 122 2.79 -21.95 0.88
CA LEU A 122 4.24 -22.13 0.99
C LEU A 122 4.64 -22.32 2.46
N MET A 123 4.24 -21.40 3.35
CA MET A 123 4.53 -21.50 4.78
C MET A 123 3.94 -22.78 5.40
N TYR A 124 2.72 -23.15 5.02
CA TYR A 124 2.12 -24.41 5.47
C TYR A 124 2.97 -25.64 5.07
N GLU A 125 3.43 -25.71 3.81
CA GLU A 125 4.27 -26.81 3.33
C GLU A 125 5.61 -26.86 4.06
N ILE A 126 6.29 -25.72 4.23
CA ILE A 126 7.55 -25.61 4.98
C ILE A 126 7.35 -26.12 6.41
N LEU A 127 6.38 -25.56 7.14
CA LEU A 127 6.13 -25.93 8.53
C LEU A 127 5.68 -27.39 8.69
N THR A 128 4.97 -27.92 7.69
CA THR A 128 4.58 -29.34 7.66
C THR A 128 5.80 -30.24 7.45
N LYS A 129 6.71 -29.87 6.54
CA LYS A 129 7.97 -30.59 6.30
C LYS A 129 8.83 -30.57 7.57
N VAL A 130 9.04 -29.39 8.16
CA VAL A 130 9.76 -29.21 9.44
C VAL A 130 9.18 -30.10 10.54
N ARG A 131 7.85 -30.17 10.67
CA ARG A 131 7.22 -30.97 11.73
C ARG A 131 7.36 -32.48 11.52
N LYS A 132 7.44 -32.94 10.28
CA LYS A 132 7.54 -34.37 9.94
C LYS A 132 8.98 -34.88 9.90
N GLU A 133 9.86 -34.10 9.30
CA GLU A 133 11.23 -34.49 8.93
C GLU A 133 12.29 -33.77 9.79
N GLY A 134 11.87 -32.80 10.62
CA GLY A 134 12.74 -32.00 11.47
C GLY A 134 13.19 -30.70 10.79
N LEU A 135 13.75 -29.77 11.58
CA LEU A 135 14.20 -28.46 11.10
C LEU A 135 15.30 -28.56 10.01
N MET A 136 16.21 -29.53 10.12
CA MET A 136 17.28 -29.73 9.14
C MET A 136 16.76 -30.11 7.74
N SER A 137 15.52 -30.58 7.62
CA SER A 137 14.93 -30.98 6.32
C SER A 137 14.74 -29.83 5.34
N ILE A 138 14.71 -28.59 5.82
CA ILE A 138 14.51 -27.38 5.00
C ILE A 138 15.81 -26.59 4.75
N GLU A 139 16.96 -27.05 5.26
CA GLU A 139 18.23 -26.32 5.12
C GLU A 139 18.55 -26.03 3.66
N GLY A 140 18.53 -27.05 2.79
CA GLY A 140 18.76 -26.87 1.35
C GLY A 140 17.68 -26.03 0.65
N ASP A 141 16.43 -26.05 1.13
CA ASP A 141 15.35 -25.23 0.57
C ASP A 141 15.53 -23.74 0.88
N VAL A 142 16.12 -23.44 2.04
CA VAL A 142 16.32 -22.10 2.57
C VAL A 142 17.62 -21.48 2.09
N GLU A 143 18.69 -22.28 1.91
CA GLU A 143 19.95 -21.81 1.33
C GLU A 143 19.81 -21.46 -0.15
N GLU A 144 19.07 -22.25 -0.93
CA GLU A 144 18.88 -22.04 -2.36
C GLU A 144 17.38 -22.03 -2.75
N PRO A 145 16.61 -20.98 -2.35
CA PRO A 145 15.17 -20.93 -2.57
C PRO A 145 14.80 -20.93 -4.06
N GLU A 146 15.64 -20.39 -4.94
CA GLU A 146 15.39 -20.41 -6.40
C GLU A 146 15.44 -21.82 -7.00
N GLN A 147 16.23 -22.71 -6.41
CA GLN A 147 16.39 -24.09 -6.86
C GLN A 147 15.51 -25.08 -6.08
N SER A 148 14.93 -24.63 -4.96
CA SER A 148 14.06 -25.44 -4.14
C SER A 148 12.77 -25.82 -4.88
N PRO A 149 12.46 -27.13 -5.00
CA PRO A 149 11.16 -27.58 -5.53
C PRO A 149 9.98 -27.06 -4.73
N LEU A 150 10.18 -26.70 -3.45
CA LEU A 150 9.14 -26.19 -2.57
C LEU A 150 8.78 -24.74 -2.93
N PHE A 151 9.78 -23.88 -3.14
CA PHE A 151 9.58 -22.48 -3.51
C PHE A 151 9.16 -22.34 -5.00
N GLN A 152 9.66 -23.21 -5.89
CA GLN A 152 9.29 -23.20 -7.32
C GLN A 152 7.80 -23.46 -7.58
N LYS A 153 7.07 -24.07 -6.64
CA LYS A 153 5.61 -24.22 -6.72
C LYS A 153 4.87 -22.87 -6.63
N TYR A 154 5.52 -21.85 -6.10
CA TYR A 154 4.93 -20.54 -5.78
C TYR A 154 5.73 -19.39 -6.43
N PRO A 155 5.77 -19.32 -7.77
CA PRO A 155 6.61 -18.36 -8.50
C PRO A 155 6.26 -16.89 -8.19
N GLU A 156 5.00 -16.59 -7.86
CA GLU A 156 4.56 -15.27 -7.41
C GLU A 156 5.20 -14.81 -6.11
N VAL A 157 5.47 -15.73 -5.18
CA VAL A 157 6.20 -15.43 -3.93
C VAL A 157 7.69 -15.31 -4.22
N LEU A 158 8.21 -16.21 -5.06
CA LEU A 158 9.62 -16.25 -5.46
C LEU A 158 10.07 -14.97 -6.19
N ALA A 159 9.16 -14.34 -6.94
CA ALA A 159 9.40 -13.08 -7.62
C ALA A 159 9.63 -11.88 -6.67
N ASP A 160 9.20 -11.98 -5.40
CA ASP A 160 9.45 -10.95 -4.39
C ASP A 160 10.65 -11.35 -3.51
N HIS A 161 11.83 -10.93 -3.96
CA HIS A 161 13.08 -11.24 -3.28
C HIS A 161 13.11 -10.79 -1.80
N HIS A 162 12.43 -9.69 -1.44
CA HIS A 162 12.47 -9.20 -0.04
C HIS A 162 11.66 -10.12 0.88
N ILE A 163 10.52 -10.63 0.40
CA ILE A 163 9.71 -11.59 1.18
C ILE A 163 10.41 -12.93 1.30
N VAL A 164 11.06 -13.40 0.23
CA VAL A 164 11.85 -14.63 0.25
C VAL A 164 13.04 -14.49 1.20
N GLU A 165 13.79 -13.40 1.11
CA GLU A 165 14.92 -13.10 2.00
C GLU A 165 14.47 -13.10 3.46
N PHE A 166 13.44 -12.32 3.81
CA PHE A 166 12.87 -12.29 5.16
C PHE A 166 12.43 -13.68 5.63
N LEU A 167 11.65 -14.42 4.82
CA LEU A 167 11.20 -15.77 5.19
C LEU A 167 12.38 -16.72 5.39
N THR A 168 13.35 -16.72 4.48
CA THR A 168 14.51 -17.62 4.52
C THR A 168 15.43 -17.30 5.68
N ASP A 169 15.75 -16.04 5.96
CA ASP A 169 16.63 -15.65 7.06
C ASP A 169 16.10 -16.10 8.42
N TYR A 170 14.81 -15.91 8.68
CA TYR A 170 14.22 -16.39 9.93
C TYR A 170 14.12 -17.92 9.98
N LEU A 171 13.91 -18.60 8.85
CA LEU A 171 14.00 -20.05 8.80
C LEU A 171 15.44 -20.54 9.06
N ARG A 172 16.49 -19.87 8.56
CA ARG A 172 17.90 -20.18 8.88
C ARG A 172 18.15 -20.07 10.38
N LEU A 173 17.67 -19.00 11.00
CA LEU A 173 17.75 -18.83 12.45
C LEU A 173 17.07 -19.99 13.18
N MET A 174 15.90 -20.44 12.70
CA MET A 174 15.17 -21.58 13.28
C MET A 174 15.95 -22.90 13.15
N VAL A 175 16.63 -23.13 12.03
CA VAL A 175 17.48 -24.31 11.81
C VAL A 175 18.71 -24.32 12.72
N SER A 176 19.30 -23.14 12.97
CA SER A 176 20.52 -22.96 13.78
C SER A 176 20.36 -23.38 15.24
N GLY A 177 19.13 -23.53 15.73
CA GLY A 177 18.84 -24.29 16.94
C GLY A 177 19.31 -23.65 18.25
N ASN A 178 18.87 -22.42 18.56
CA ASN A 178 18.84 -21.89 19.94
C ASN A 178 18.01 -20.60 20.05
N LEU A 179 16.69 -20.69 19.81
CA LEU A 179 15.86 -19.50 19.70
C LEU A 179 14.88 -19.34 20.86
N ASN A 180 14.96 -18.22 21.55
CA ASN A 180 13.89 -17.73 22.39
C ASN A 180 12.85 -17.01 21.51
N PRO A 181 11.57 -17.46 21.47
CA PRO A 181 10.54 -16.83 20.63
C PRO A 181 10.40 -15.32 20.85
N MET A 182 10.61 -14.84 22.09
CA MET A 182 10.55 -13.41 22.42
C MET A 182 11.71 -12.62 21.81
N GLU A 183 12.91 -13.21 21.76
CA GLU A 183 14.07 -12.55 21.13
C GLU A 183 13.90 -12.45 19.62
N ILE A 184 13.31 -13.48 19.00
CA ILE A 184 13.01 -13.48 17.57
C ILE A 184 11.90 -12.50 17.23
N GLU A 185 10.86 -12.42 18.05
CA GLU A 185 9.81 -11.42 17.89
C GLU A 185 10.38 -10.00 17.92
N ASN A 186 11.23 -9.69 18.92
CA ASN A 186 11.88 -8.39 19.03
C ASN A 186 12.81 -8.08 17.84
N LEU A 187 13.53 -9.09 17.34
CA LEU A 187 14.39 -8.94 16.17
C LEU A 187 13.55 -8.66 14.90
N MET A 188 12.49 -9.44 14.68
CA MET A 188 11.53 -9.24 13.60
C MET A 188 10.90 -7.85 13.67
N ASP A 189 10.51 -7.38 14.86
CA ASP A 189 9.95 -6.03 15.02
C ASP A 189 10.95 -4.93 14.67
N GLY A 190 12.21 -5.07 15.09
CA GLY A 190 13.26 -4.11 14.74
C GLY A 190 13.53 -4.04 13.23
N GLU A 191 13.52 -5.18 12.55
CA GLU A 191 13.70 -5.26 11.11
C GLU A 191 12.49 -4.68 10.35
N LEU A 192 11.26 -5.04 10.75
CA LEU A 192 10.04 -4.52 10.14
C LEU A 192 9.91 -3.01 10.30
N GLU A 193 10.27 -2.47 11.46
CA GLU A 193 10.30 -1.03 11.70
C GLU A 193 11.31 -0.35 10.77
N THR A 194 12.51 -0.91 10.63
CA THR A 194 13.54 -0.38 9.72
C THR A 194 13.06 -0.41 8.27
N HIS A 195 12.54 -1.55 7.81
CA HIS A 195 12.00 -1.71 6.46
C HIS A 195 10.85 -0.71 6.20
N HIS A 196 9.96 -0.51 7.16
CA HIS A 196 8.85 0.43 7.03
C HIS A 196 9.34 1.88 6.94
N GLN A 197 10.28 2.29 7.79
CA GLN A 197 10.89 3.62 7.75
C GLN A 197 11.60 3.89 6.42
N GLU A 198 12.36 2.93 5.91
CA GLU A 198 13.02 3.02 4.61
C GLU A 198 12.00 3.16 3.47
N ALA A 199 10.95 2.34 3.49
CA ALA A 199 9.88 2.38 2.49
C ALA A 199 9.09 3.69 2.51
N HIS A 200 8.94 4.34 3.66
CA HIS A 200 8.25 5.64 3.81
C HIS A 200 9.06 6.84 3.36
N THR A 201 10.38 6.72 3.23
CA THR A 201 11.23 7.86 2.89
C THR A 201 10.89 8.48 1.52
N PRO A 202 10.69 7.70 0.44
CA PRO A 202 10.23 8.23 -0.86
C PRO A 202 8.86 8.92 -0.79
N GLN A 203 7.92 8.34 -0.04
CA GLN A 203 6.59 8.93 0.13
C GLN A 203 6.67 10.28 0.84
N SER A 204 7.46 10.37 1.90
CA SER A 204 7.70 11.60 2.65
C SER A 204 8.33 12.67 1.76
N ALA A 205 9.25 12.30 0.87
CA ALA A 205 9.89 13.22 -0.07
C ALA A 205 8.88 13.81 -1.08
N VAL A 206 7.96 12.99 -1.61
CA VAL A 206 6.87 13.47 -2.49
C VAL A 206 5.91 14.37 -1.72
N GLN A 207 5.57 14.02 -0.48
CA GLN A 207 4.68 14.84 0.36
C GLN A 207 5.30 16.21 0.65
N GLN A 208 6.58 16.27 1.02
CA GLN A 208 7.28 17.54 1.24
C GLN A 208 7.33 18.40 -0.02
N MET A 209 7.50 17.78 -1.20
CA MET A 209 7.41 18.49 -2.47
C MET A 209 6.00 19.05 -2.70
N ALA A 210 4.95 18.28 -2.39
CA ALA A 210 3.56 18.74 -2.46
C ALA A 210 3.33 19.95 -1.54
N ASP A 211 3.83 19.90 -0.30
CA ASP A 211 3.67 20.96 0.68
C ASP A 211 4.46 22.23 0.32
N GLY A 212 5.54 22.10 -0.45
CA GLY A 212 6.37 23.22 -0.93
C GLY A 212 5.80 23.94 -2.16
N LEU A 213 5.03 23.27 -3.01
CA LEU A 213 4.48 23.83 -4.24
C LEU A 213 3.64 25.12 -4.03
N PRO A 214 2.76 25.23 -3.02
CA PRO A 214 2.01 26.47 -2.75
C PRO A 214 2.94 27.61 -2.31
N ALA A 215 3.99 27.32 -1.55
CA ALA A 215 4.96 28.32 -1.12
C ALA A 215 5.71 28.91 -2.32
N PHE A 216 6.15 28.08 -3.27
CA PHE A 216 6.73 28.57 -4.52
C PHE A 216 5.71 29.30 -5.42
N GLY A 217 4.42 28.95 -5.33
CA GLY A 217 3.34 29.72 -5.95
C GLY A 217 3.25 31.15 -5.40
N ILE A 218 3.39 31.32 -4.08
CA ILE A 218 3.47 32.64 -3.45
C ILE A 218 4.71 33.41 -3.92
N VAL A 219 5.88 32.74 -4.01
CA VAL A 219 7.09 33.35 -4.56
C VAL A 219 6.87 33.85 -5.99
N ALA A 220 6.26 33.04 -6.85
CA ALA A 220 5.93 33.44 -8.22
C ALA A 220 5.02 34.67 -8.25
N ALA A 221 3.97 34.70 -7.42
CA ALA A 221 3.07 35.84 -7.33
C ALA A 221 3.77 37.12 -6.84
N VAL A 222 4.63 37.01 -5.83
CA VAL A 222 5.41 38.17 -5.33
C VAL A 222 6.33 38.70 -6.43
N MET A 223 7.02 37.83 -7.17
CA MET A 223 7.86 38.24 -8.31
C MET A 223 7.03 38.93 -9.40
N GLY A 224 5.84 38.42 -9.71
CA GLY A 224 4.91 39.02 -10.65
C GLY A 224 4.44 40.42 -10.21
N VAL A 225 4.10 40.59 -8.93
CA VAL A 225 3.71 41.89 -8.36
C VAL A 225 4.87 42.89 -8.44
N VAL A 226 6.09 42.49 -8.12
CA VAL A 226 7.28 43.34 -8.26
C VAL A 226 7.45 43.78 -9.72
N HIS A 227 7.25 42.87 -10.68
CA HIS A 227 7.33 43.19 -12.10
C HIS A 227 6.25 44.19 -12.53
N VAL A 228 5.00 44.00 -12.10
CA VAL A 228 3.90 44.95 -12.35
C VAL A 228 4.24 46.33 -11.82
N MET A 229 4.71 46.43 -10.57
CA MET A 229 5.03 47.72 -9.94
C MET A 229 6.17 48.45 -10.66
N GLY A 230 7.13 47.71 -11.21
CA GLY A 230 8.21 48.27 -12.03
C GLY A 230 7.75 48.83 -13.38
N SER A 231 6.60 48.38 -13.89
CA SER A 231 6.05 48.80 -15.19
C SER A 231 5.00 49.91 -15.08
N VAL A 232 4.63 50.31 -13.86
CA VAL A 232 3.68 51.41 -13.64
C VAL A 232 4.19 52.69 -14.28
N GLY A 233 3.37 53.30 -15.14
CA GLY A 233 3.70 54.52 -15.89
C GLY A 233 4.57 54.28 -17.14
N GLN A 234 5.00 53.05 -17.41
CA GLN A 234 5.76 52.69 -18.62
C GLN A 234 4.90 52.00 -19.68
N VAL A 235 3.89 51.24 -19.25
CA VAL A 235 2.96 50.50 -20.13
C VAL A 235 1.53 51.05 -20.03
N SER A 236 0.68 50.67 -20.99
CA SER A 236 -0.73 51.05 -20.94
C SER A 236 -1.46 50.38 -19.75
N ASN A 237 -2.54 51.00 -19.26
CA ASN A 237 -3.35 50.43 -18.18
C ASN A 237 -3.92 49.05 -18.53
N ALA A 238 -4.17 48.77 -19.81
CA ALA A 238 -4.64 47.47 -20.28
C ALA A 238 -3.56 46.39 -20.14
N GLU A 239 -2.32 46.69 -20.55
CA GLU A 239 -1.18 45.78 -20.40
C GLU A 239 -0.85 45.52 -18.93
N LEU A 240 -0.95 46.56 -18.08
CA LEU A 240 -0.78 46.42 -16.63
C LEU A 240 -1.77 45.40 -16.04
N GLY A 241 -3.03 45.44 -16.50
CA GLY A 241 -4.05 44.48 -16.10
C GLY A 241 -3.71 43.03 -16.49
N VAL A 242 -3.14 42.82 -17.67
CA VAL A 242 -2.67 41.49 -18.12
C VAL A 242 -1.52 41.00 -17.24
N MET A 243 -0.58 41.87 -16.88
CA MET A 243 0.54 41.52 -16.00
C MET A 243 0.09 41.16 -14.58
N ILE A 244 -0.91 41.88 -14.03
CA ILE A 244 -1.51 41.55 -12.74
C ILE A 244 -2.22 40.21 -12.80
N ALA A 245 -3.01 39.97 -13.85
CA ALA A 245 -3.69 38.70 -14.03
C ALA A 245 -2.69 37.54 -14.12
N ALA A 246 -1.59 37.70 -14.87
CA ALA A 246 -0.52 36.73 -14.93
C ALA A 246 0.04 36.43 -13.53
N ALA A 247 0.42 37.45 -12.75
CA ALA A 247 0.98 37.26 -11.40
C ALA A 247 0.07 36.50 -10.42
N LEU A 248 -1.25 36.56 -10.58
CA LEU A 248 -2.19 35.83 -9.73
C LEU A 248 -2.29 34.34 -10.09
N VAL A 249 -1.91 33.97 -11.31
CA VAL A 249 -1.91 32.57 -11.77
C VAL A 249 -0.88 31.73 -11.00
N GLY A 250 0.22 32.33 -10.54
CA GLY A 250 1.28 31.61 -9.83
C GLY A 250 0.81 30.94 -8.56
N THR A 251 0.08 31.68 -7.70
CA THR A 251 -0.49 31.11 -6.46
C THR A 251 -1.54 30.06 -6.77
N PHE A 252 -2.40 30.31 -7.76
CA PHE A 252 -3.40 29.35 -8.20
C PHE A 252 -2.76 28.04 -8.67
N LEU A 253 -1.74 28.12 -9.53
CA LEU A 253 -1.04 26.96 -10.08
C LEU A 253 -0.30 26.18 -8.99
N GLY A 254 0.36 26.88 -8.04
CA GLY A 254 1.05 26.24 -6.91
C GLY A 254 0.09 25.39 -6.06
N ILE A 255 -1.07 25.94 -5.70
CA ILE A 255 -2.10 25.23 -4.91
C ILE A 255 -2.69 24.06 -5.73
N LEU A 256 -2.99 24.29 -7.01
CA LEU A 256 -3.56 23.26 -7.88
C LEU A 256 -2.59 22.07 -8.06
N LEU A 257 -1.30 22.34 -8.30
CA LEU A 257 -0.29 21.29 -8.44
C LEU A 257 -0.09 20.50 -7.14
N ALA A 258 -0.06 21.19 -6.00
CA ALA A 258 0.10 20.58 -4.68
C ALA A 258 -1.04 19.62 -4.36
N TYR A 259 -2.26 20.13 -4.28
CA TYR A 259 -3.40 19.37 -3.76
C TYR A 259 -4.16 18.60 -4.84
N GLY A 260 -4.09 19.06 -6.10
CA GLY A 260 -4.75 18.39 -7.22
C GLY A 260 -3.95 17.22 -7.78
N PHE A 261 -2.62 17.22 -7.64
CA PHE A 261 -1.75 16.23 -8.30
C PHE A 261 -0.72 15.58 -7.39
N VAL A 262 0.21 16.34 -6.80
CA VAL A 262 1.37 15.76 -6.10
C VAL A 262 1.00 15.14 -4.75
N GLY A 263 0.14 15.79 -3.97
CA GLY A 263 -0.34 15.27 -2.68
C GLY A 263 -1.13 13.96 -2.80
N PRO A 264 -2.11 13.84 -3.72
CA PRO A 264 -2.79 12.58 -4.00
C PRO A 264 -1.83 11.45 -4.40
N LEU A 265 -0.77 11.74 -5.17
CA LEU A 265 0.25 10.75 -5.53
C LEU A 265 1.03 10.28 -4.30
N ALA A 266 1.44 11.20 -3.41
CA ALA A 266 2.08 10.82 -2.14
C ALA A 266 1.17 9.88 -1.32
N SER A 267 -0.13 10.17 -1.28
CA SER A 267 -1.12 9.35 -0.56
C SER A 267 -1.24 7.94 -1.16
N ILE A 268 -1.25 7.81 -2.48
CA ILE A 268 -1.27 6.50 -3.15
C ILE A 268 -0.01 5.69 -2.84
N ILE A 269 1.16 6.33 -2.88
CA ILE A 269 2.42 5.67 -2.51
C ILE A 269 2.35 5.19 -1.06
N ASN A 270 1.81 6.00 -0.14
CA ASN A 270 1.61 5.63 1.26
C ASN A 270 0.76 4.36 1.42
N HIS A 271 -0.36 4.29 0.70
CA HIS A 271 -1.24 3.12 0.72
C HIS A 271 -0.53 1.87 0.21
N LYS A 272 0.29 1.99 -0.84
CA LYS A 272 1.06 0.86 -1.39
C LYS A 272 2.14 0.37 -0.42
N ILE A 273 2.81 1.29 0.28
CA ILE A 273 3.80 0.94 1.30
C ILE A 273 3.13 0.16 2.43
N ALA A 274 2.00 0.65 2.94
CA ALA A 274 1.23 -0.02 3.98
C ALA A 274 0.70 -1.40 3.54
N GLU A 275 0.41 -1.57 2.26
CA GLU A 275 0.07 -2.87 1.70
C GLU A 275 1.29 -3.80 1.63
N SER A 276 2.45 -3.28 1.23
CA SER A 276 3.69 -4.05 1.13
C SER A 276 4.25 -4.54 2.46
N SER A 277 3.89 -3.93 3.59
CA SER A 277 4.31 -4.44 4.91
C SER A 277 3.52 -5.66 5.36
N LYS A 278 2.28 -5.85 4.88
CA LYS A 278 1.39 -6.90 5.39
C LYS A 278 1.85 -8.34 5.14
N PRO A 279 2.44 -8.69 3.98
CA PRO A 279 3.04 -10.01 3.80
C PRO A 279 4.11 -10.34 4.86
N PHE A 280 4.95 -9.37 5.23
CA PHE A 280 5.96 -9.58 6.27
C PHE A 280 5.34 -9.83 7.64
N GLU A 281 4.31 -9.07 8.03
CA GLU A 281 3.55 -9.32 9.26
C GLU A 281 2.91 -10.73 9.25
N CYS A 282 2.41 -11.18 8.09
CA CYS A 282 1.86 -12.53 7.92
C CYS A 282 2.94 -13.59 8.14
N VAL A 283 4.14 -13.40 7.58
CA VAL A 283 5.28 -14.30 7.79
C VAL A 283 5.70 -14.32 9.26
N LYS A 284 5.94 -13.15 9.86
CA LYS A 284 6.27 -12.99 11.28
C LYS A 284 5.32 -13.77 12.17
N THR A 285 4.02 -13.48 12.05
CA THR A 285 3.01 -14.04 12.95
C THR A 285 2.91 -15.57 12.80
N THR A 286 3.06 -16.07 11.57
CA THR A 286 3.01 -17.51 11.28
C THR A 286 4.24 -18.24 11.81
N LEU A 287 5.45 -17.70 11.62
CA LEU A 287 6.68 -18.30 12.14
C LEU A 287 6.71 -18.29 13.67
N LEU A 288 6.31 -17.18 14.30
CA LEU A 288 6.21 -17.09 15.77
C LEU A 288 5.18 -18.07 16.33
N ALA A 289 4.05 -18.26 15.67
CA ALA A 289 3.08 -19.29 16.07
C ALA A 289 3.69 -20.70 15.99
N SER A 290 4.46 -20.99 14.94
CA SER A 290 5.17 -22.27 14.84
C SER A 290 6.22 -22.45 15.93
N LEU A 291 6.99 -21.41 16.27
CA LEU A 291 7.99 -21.44 17.34
C LEU A 291 7.37 -21.69 18.72
N ASN A 292 6.13 -21.23 18.93
CA ASN A 292 5.34 -21.53 20.13
C ASN A 292 4.72 -22.94 20.14
N GLY A 293 5.01 -23.78 19.14
CA GLY A 293 4.57 -25.17 19.08
C GLY A 293 3.17 -25.41 18.52
N TYR A 294 2.52 -24.39 17.95
CA TYR A 294 1.23 -24.58 17.29
C TYR A 294 1.38 -25.45 16.02
N SER A 295 0.31 -26.14 15.64
CA SER A 295 0.29 -26.94 14.41
C SER A 295 0.45 -26.06 13.16
N PRO A 296 1.03 -26.56 12.06
CA PRO A 296 1.17 -25.78 10.82
C PRO A 296 -0.12 -25.14 10.32
N ALA A 297 -1.25 -25.86 10.41
CA ALA A 297 -2.56 -25.33 10.03
C ALA A 297 -2.99 -24.14 10.90
N LEU A 298 -2.76 -24.24 12.22
CA LEU A 298 -3.10 -23.18 13.16
C LEU A 298 -2.11 -22.00 13.05
N ALA A 299 -0.83 -22.25 12.82
CA ALA A 299 0.17 -21.20 12.63
C ALA A 299 -0.18 -20.30 11.44
N VAL A 300 -0.58 -20.88 10.32
CA VAL A 300 -0.99 -20.12 9.13
C VAL A 300 -2.29 -19.34 9.38
N GLU A 301 -3.20 -19.84 10.20
CA GLU A 301 -4.39 -19.08 10.62
C GLU A 301 -4.04 -17.81 11.40
N PHE A 302 -2.97 -17.83 12.21
CA PHE A 302 -2.49 -16.62 12.88
C PHE A 302 -2.01 -15.58 11.85
N GLY A 303 -1.23 -15.99 10.85
CA GLY A 303 -0.84 -15.13 9.72
C GLY A 303 -2.03 -14.56 8.95
N ARG A 304 -3.03 -15.38 8.64
CA ARG A 304 -4.25 -14.93 7.96
C ARG A 304 -4.98 -13.82 8.73
N LYS A 305 -4.95 -13.86 10.07
CA LYS A 305 -5.67 -12.90 10.93
C LYS A 305 -5.02 -11.52 11.00
N VAL A 306 -3.79 -11.34 10.54
CA VAL A 306 -3.16 -10.01 10.48
C VAL A 306 -3.43 -9.27 9.16
N LEU A 307 -3.89 -9.98 8.12
CA LEU A 307 -4.21 -9.41 6.81
C LEU A 307 -5.43 -8.48 6.86
N TYR A 308 -5.45 -7.44 6.00
CA TYR A 308 -6.62 -6.58 5.85
C TYR A 308 -7.86 -7.38 5.44
N SER A 309 -9.03 -6.99 5.96
CA SER A 309 -10.28 -7.75 5.76
C SER A 309 -10.70 -7.86 4.29
N THR A 310 -10.28 -6.93 3.44
CA THR A 310 -10.57 -6.93 2.00
C THR A 310 -9.77 -7.96 1.22
N GLU A 311 -8.53 -8.23 1.63
CA GLU A 311 -7.59 -9.13 0.93
C GLU A 311 -7.43 -10.48 1.63
N ARG A 312 -7.95 -10.59 2.86
CA ARG A 312 -7.86 -11.79 3.68
C ARG A 312 -8.69 -12.92 3.06
N PRO A 313 -8.06 -14.05 2.69
CA PRO A 313 -8.81 -15.22 2.27
C PRO A 313 -9.72 -15.74 3.37
N THR A 314 -10.86 -16.32 2.98
CA THR A 314 -11.72 -17.01 3.93
C THR A 314 -11.02 -18.27 4.44
N PHE A 315 -11.47 -18.76 5.60
CA PHE A 315 -10.93 -20.00 6.15
C PHE A 315 -11.10 -21.18 5.18
N ILE A 316 -12.27 -21.27 4.55
CA ILE A 316 -12.62 -22.36 3.61
C ILE A 316 -11.72 -22.30 2.38
N GLU A 317 -11.56 -21.13 1.79
CA GLU A 317 -10.67 -20.94 0.63
C GLU A 317 -9.24 -21.39 0.94
N LEU A 318 -8.69 -20.94 2.07
CA LEU A 318 -7.34 -21.31 2.48
C LEU A 318 -7.21 -22.82 2.66
N GLU A 319 -8.17 -23.44 3.36
CA GLU A 319 -8.15 -24.89 3.60
C GLU A 319 -8.25 -25.69 2.29
N GLU A 320 -9.13 -25.28 1.37
CA GLU A 320 -9.28 -25.89 0.06
C GLU A 320 -8.02 -25.73 -0.80
N HIS A 321 -7.41 -24.54 -0.79
CA HIS A 321 -6.20 -24.28 -1.55
C HIS A 321 -5.02 -25.12 -1.03
N VAL A 322 -4.79 -25.16 0.28
CA VAL A 322 -3.75 -25.99 0.90
C VAL A 322 -3.98 -27.49 0.62
N LYS A 323 -5.24 -27.96 0.62
CA LYS A 323 -5.57 -29.35 0.24
C LYS A 323 -5.28 -29.61 -1.23
N SER A 324 -5.58 -28.66 -2.11
CA SER A 324 -5.36 -28.80 -3.55
C SER A 324 -3.87 -28.88 -3.90
N THR A 325 -3.02 -28.13 -3.19
CA THR A 325 -1.58 -28.12 -3.44
C THR A 325 -0.87 -29.37 -2.94
N LYS A 326 -1.42 -30.08 -1.93
CA LYS A 326 -0.94 -31.42 -1.54
C LYS A 326 -1.12 -32.49 -2.62
N GLY A 327 -2.02 -32.28 -3.58
CA GLY A 327 -2.34 -33.23 -4.64
C GLY A 327 -1.50 -33.09 -5.90
N LYS A 328 -0.58 -32.11 -5.94
CA LYS A 328 0.36 -31.85 -7.05
C LYS A 328 1.79 -32.10 -6.61
#